data_AF-A0A519JVJ4-F1
#
_entry.id   AF-A0A519JVJ4-F1
#
_cell.length_a   1.000
_cell.length_b   1.000
_cell.length_c   1.000
_cell.angle_alpha   90.00
_cell.angle_beta   90.00
_cell.angle_gamma   90.00
#
_symmetry.space_group_name_H-M   'P 1'
#
loop_
_entity.id
_entity.type
_entity.pdbx_description
1 polymer ?
#
loop_
_entity_poly.entity_id
_entity_poly.type
_entity_poly.pdbx_seq_one_letter_code
_entity_poly.pdbx_strand_id
1 'polypeptide(L)'
;MLIFRLPDSEVFHTLENSQEKQVSFVSFDTKTVLDFKGSIKEISREDIENQIISPKNKSSLIEIGKETCDSYAIKINQAKEFIEKNDLKKLVLSRRKLLMYLDIDSQKKLSLTKSFLKFCENYPSAFCYLFEKNNEIWMGGFSEILGKFDKKNNIFETMSVAGTLALDEAWTDKEVEEQKAVTDYIQSILRKFSSNLKVSSTKDLISGNIKHLKTDFSAEISPESLDKIITELHPTPAVCGFPKE
;
A
#
# COMPACT_ATOMS: atom_id res chain seq x y z
N MET A 1 4.28 -19.39 1.05
CA MET A 1 5.61 -18.73 0.97
C MET A 1 5.39 -17.24 0.91
N LEU A 2 6.25 -16.45 1.56
CA LEU A 2 6.23 -14.99 1.57
C LEU A 2 7.67 -14.48 1.50
N ILE A 3 7.93 -13.53 0.62
CA ILE A 3 9.18 -12.76 0.51
C ILE A 3 8.79 -11.29 0.63
N PHE A 4 9.52 -10.51 1.41
CA PHE A 4 9.29 -9.06 1.50
C PHE A 4 10.57 -8.27 1.80
N ARG A 5 10.53 -6.98 1.50
CA ARG A 5 11.60 -6.01 1.77
C ARG A 5 10.98 -4.79 2.43
N LEU A 6 11.56 -4.35 3.53
CA LEU A 6 11.11 -3.13 4.22
C LEU A 6 11.52 -1.88 3.42
N PRO A 7 10.80 -0.75 3.58
CA PRO A 7 11.19 0.53 2.99
C PRO A 7 12.65 0.87 3.29
N ASP A 8 13.37 1.39 2.29
CA ASP A 8 14.75 1.87 2.39
C ASP A 8 15.76 0.83 2.94
N SER A 9 15.42 -0.46 2.86
CA SER A 9 16.28 -1.58 3.26
C SER A 9 16.75 -2.37 2.05
N GLU A 10 18.00 -2.84 2.09
CA GLU A 10 18.58 -3.80 1.14
C GLU A 10 18.35 -5.26 1.57
N VAL A 11 17.77 -5.47 2.76
CA VAL A 11 17.59 -6.81 3.34
C VAL A 11 16.24 -7.38 2.95
N PHE A 12 16.26 -8.57 2.33
CA PHE A 12 15.07 -9.35 2.04
C PHE A 12 14.76 -10.31 3.18
N HIS A 13 13.48 -10.52 3.42
CA HIS A 13 12.98 -11.38 4.48
C HIS A 13 12.04 -12.44 3.89
N THR A 14 12.06 -13.61 4.52
CA THR A 14 11.11 -14.71 4.32
C THR A 14 10.64 -15.20 5.68
N LEU A 15 9.81 -16.25 5.68
CA LEU A 15 9.35 -16.90 6.90
C LEU A 15 9.88 -18.32 6.96
N GLU A 16 10.49 -18.67 8.09
CA GLU A 16 10.91 -20.02 8.45
C GLU A 16 9.83 -20.71 9.30
N ASN A 17 9.62 -22.01 9.10
CA ASN A 17 8.52 -22.76 9.71
C ASN A 17 8.46 -22.58 11.24
N SER A 18 7.39 -21.96 11.71
CA SER A 18 7.04 -21.79 13.13
C SER A 18 5.52 -21.67 13.26
N GLN A 19 5.00 -21.86 14.47
CA GLN A 19 3.57 -21.68 14.78
C GLN A 19 3.18 -20.21 14.96
N GLU A 20 4.16 -19.31 15.15
CA GLU A 20 3.92 -17.89 15.41
C GLU A 20 3.42 -17.16 14.17
N LYS A 21 2.40 -16.32 14.35
CA LYS A 21 1.85 -15.44 13.32
C LYS A 21 2.64 -14.12 13.32
N GLN A 22 3.41 -13.88 12.25
CA GLN A 22 4.25 -12.68 12.15
C GLN A 22 3.74 -11.68 11.10
N VAL A 23 3.15 -12.15 9.99
CA VAL A 23 2.66 -11.26 8.91
C VAL A 23 1.23 -11.63 8.54
N SER A 24 0.39 -10.62 8.31
CA SER A 24 -1.00 -10.80 7.86
C SER A 24 -1.30 -9.84 6.72
N PHE A 25 -1.95 -10.34 5.67
CA PHE A 25 -2.57 -9.49 4.65
C PHE A 25 -4.07 -9.45 4.90
N VAL A 26 -4.63 -8.26 5.05
CA VAL A 26 -6.04 -8.03 5.39
C VAL A 26 -6.70 -7.30 4.24
N SER A 27 -7.86 -7.78 3.78
CA SER A 27 -8.63 -7.09 2.73
C SER A 27 -9.12 -5.73 3.23
N PHE A 28 -9.37 -4.80 2.30
CA PHE A 28 -9.84 -3.45 2.61
C PHE A 28 -11.10 -3.44 3.49
N ASP A 29 -12.04 -4.35 3.22
CA ASP A 29 -13.28 -4.54 3.97
C ASP A 29 -13.14 -5.45 5.21
N THR A 30 -11.92 -5.86 5.53
CA THR A 30 -11.54 -6.72 6.67
C THR A 30 -12.11 -8.14 6.67
N LYS A 31 -12.84 -8.55 5.62
CA LYS A 31 -13.50 -9.86 5.57
C LYS A 31 -12.55 -11.02 5.25
N THR A 32 -11.42 -10.73 4.60
CA THR A 32 -10.43 -11.74 4.21
C THR A 32 -9.11 -11.44 4.90
N VAL A 33 -8.59 -12.45 5.60
CA VAL A 33 -7.29 -12.37 6.27
C VAL A 33 -6.42 -13.54 5.83
N LEU A 34 -5.23 -13.22 5.32
CA LEU A 34 -4.22 -14.19 4.94
C LEU A 34 -3.04 -14.13 5.92
N ASP A 35 -3.05 -15.05 6.88
CA ASP A 35 -2.01 -15.15 7.90
C ASP A 35 -0.81 -15.96 7.43
N PHE A 36 0.39 -15.42 7.61
CA PHE A 36 1.63 -16.12 7.35
C PHE A 36 2.30 -16.43 8.69
N LYS A 37 2.31 -17.73 9.01
CA LYS A 37 3.00 -18.26 10.18
C LYS A 37 4.45 -18.56 9.85
N GLY A 38 5.33 -18.32 10.81
CA GLY A 38 6.76 -18.50 10.67
C GLY A 38 7.54 -17.38 11.34
N SER A 39 8.77 -17.66 11.75
CA SER A 39 9.69 -16.61 12.22
C SER A 39 10.27 -15.86 11.03
N ILE A 40 10.39 -14.53 11.16
CA ILE A 40 11.05 -13.69 10.15
C ILE A 40 12.52 -14.09 10.08
N LYS A 41 12.99 -14.35 8.87
CA LYS A 41 14.38 -14.73 8.57
C LYS A 41 14.86 -13.97 7.35
N GLU A 42 16.12 -13.56 7.34
CA GLU A 42 16.74 -12.98 6.15
C GLU A 42 16.89 -14.04 5.04
N ILE A 43 16.75 -13.62 3.79
CA ILE A 43 16.97 -14.46 2.62
C ILE A 43 17.86 -13.72 1.62
N SER A 44 18.82 -14.42 1.03
CA SER A 44 19.72 -13.80 0.06
C SER A 44 19.01 -13.52 -1.26
N ARG A 45 19.54 -12.56 -2.02
CA ARG A 45 19.07 -12.28 -3.39
C ARG A 45 19.17 -13.52 -4.28
N GLU A 46 20.27 -14.26 -4.18
CA GLU A 46 20.53 -15.48 -4.95
C GLU A 46 19.47 -16.56 -4.64
N ASP A 47 19.12 -16.75 -3.37
CA ASP A 47 18.07 -17.70 -2.96
C ASP A 47 16.68 -17.29 -3.48
N ILE A 48 16.42 -15.99 -3.62
CA ILE A 48 15.18 -15.50 -4.25
C ILE A 48 15.19 -15.78 -5.76
N GLU A 49 16.30 -15.51 -6.45
CA GLU A 49 16.42 -15.73 -7.90
C GLU A 49 16.29 -17.21 -8.27
N ASN A 50 16.79 -18.10 -7.42
CA ASN A 50 16.69 -19.55 -7.58
C ASN A 50 15.27 -20.09 -7.35
N GLN A 51 14.38 -19.31 -6.75
CA GLN A 51 12.96 -19.68 -6.63
C GLN A 51 12.23 -19.40 -7.93
N ILE A 52 11.60 -20.44 -8.50
CA ILE A 52 10.76 -20.30 -9.70
C ILE A 52 9.31 -20.18 -9.26
N ILE A 53 8.83 -18.93 -9.20
CA ILE A 53 7.41 -18.63 -8.96
C ILE A 53 6.78 -18.18 -10.27
N SER A 54 5.80 -18.95 -10.73
CA SER A 54 5.00 -18.67 -11.92
C SER A 54 3.53 -19.02 -11.66
N PRO A 55 2.58 -18.37 -12.35
CA PRO A 55 1.18 -18.77 -12.29
C PRO A 55 1.00 -20.23 -12.68
N LYS A 56 0.34 -21.03 -11.83
CA LYS A 56 0.16 -22.48 -12.03
C LYS A 56 -1.12 -22.83 -12.78
N ASN A 57 -2.14 -21.97 -12.69
CA ASN A 57 -3.46 -22.20 -13.26
C ASN A 57 -3.96 -20.94 -14.00
N LYS A 58 -4.80 -21.14 -15.01
CA LYS A 58 -5.58 -20.05 -15.60
C LYS A 58 -6.61 -19.57 -14.59
N SER A 59 -6.70 -18.27 -14.40
CA SER A 59 -7.77 -17.69 -13.58
C SER A 59 -9.12 -17.91 -14.27
N SER A 60 -10.15 -18.29 -13.50
CA SER A 60 -11.54 -18.30 -13.95
C SER A 60 -12.14 -16.89 -14.09
N LEU A 61 -11.44 -15.85 -13.60
CA LEU A 61 -11.89 -14.44 -13.61
C LEU A 61 -11.84 -13.78 -15.00
N ILE A 62 -11.71 -14.55 -16.07
CA ILE A 62 -11.64 -14.06 -17.46
C ILE A 62 -12.96 -13.41 -17.89
N GLU A 63 -14.08 -13.69 -17.21
CA GLU A 63 -15.40 -13.11 -17.55
C GLU A 63 -15.64 -11.70 -17.02
N ILE A 64 -14.77 -11.15 -16.17
CA ILE A 64 -15.04 -9.79 -15.68
C ILE A 64 -14.59 -8.77 -16.73
N GLY A 65 -15.58 -8.13 -17.37
CA GLY A 65 -15.41 -7.22 -18.50
C GLY A 65 -14.23 -6.24 -18.34
N LYS A 66 -13.51 -6.05 -19.44
CA LYS A 66 -12.42 -5.08 -19.55
C LYS A 66 -12.99 -3.67 -19.43
N GLU A 67 -12.57 -2.95 -18.40
CA GLU A 67 -12.87 -1.54 -18.27
C GLU A 67 -12.12 -0.75 -19.36
N THR A 68 -12.88 -0.02 -20.17
CA THR A 68 -12.38 0.86 -21.24
C THR A 68 -12.23 2.29 -20.74
N CYS A 69 -11.47 3.11 -21.48
CA CYS A 69 -11.38 4.55 -21.21
C CYS A 69 -12.76 5.20 -21.11
N ASP A 70 -13.65 4.91 -22.07
CA ASP A 70 -15.00 5.49 -22.13
C ASP A 70 -15.84 5.07 -20.93
N SER A 71 -15.83 3.77 -20.59
CA SER A 71 -16.58 3.28 -19.42
C SER A 71 -16.06 3.88 -18.11
N TYR A 72 -14.76 4.16 -18.00
CA TYR A 72 -14.18 4.80 -16.82
C TYR A 72 -14.48 6.30 -16.79
N ALA A 73 -14.49 6.98 -17.93
CA ALA A 73 -14.89 8.39 -18.03
C ALA A 73 -16.35 8.59 -17.59
N ILE A 74 -17.25 7.66 -17.96
CA ILE A 74 -18.63 7.65 -17.47
C ILE A 74 -18.66 7.52 -15.94
N LYS A 75 -17.89 6.60 -15.35
CA LYS A 75 -17.80 6.45 -13.89
C LYS A 75 -17.28 7.71 -13.19
N ILE A 76 -16.31 8.41 -13.80
CA ILE A 76 -15.80 9.68 -13.26
C ILE A 76 -16.92 10.72 -13.21
N ASN A 77 -17.73 10.85 -14.27
CA ASN A 77 -18.85 11.80 -14.28
C ASN A 77 -19.91 11.43 -13.23
N GLN A 78 -20.24 10.14 -13.10
CA GLN A 78 -21.14 9.65 -12.06
C GLN A 78 -20.61 9.96 -10.64
N ALA A 79 -19.30 9.82 -10.43
CA ALA A 79 -18.68 10.16 -9.15
C ALA A 79 -18.74 11.66 -8.86
N LYS A 80 -18.58 12.53 -9.87
CA LYS A 80 -18.73 13.99 -9.70
C LYS A 80 -20.17 14.37 -9.32
N GLU A 81 -21.15 13.83 -10.04
CA GLU A 81 -22.57 14.02 -9.71
C GLU A 81 -22.90 13.51 -8.30
N PHE A 82 -22.33 12.37 -7.92
CA PHE A 82 -22.49 11.80 -6.57
C PHE A 82 -21.85 12.68 -5.49
N ILE A 83 -20.67 13.24 -5.77
CA ILE A 83 -20.00 14.21 -4.89
C ILE A 83 -20.90 15.44 -4.67
N GLU A 84 -21.38 16.05 -5.75
CA GLU A 84 -22.21 17.26 -5.68
C GLU A 84 -23.54 17.00 -4.96
N LYS A 85 -24.19 15.88 -5.25
CA LYS A 85 -25.48 15.52 -4.67
C LYS A 85 -25.41 15.25 -3.16
N ASN A 86 -24.30 14.66 -2.69
CA ASN A 86 -24.14 14.22 -1.30
C ASN A 86 -23.18 15.11 -0.49
N ASP A 87 -22.75 16.25 -1.04
CA ASP A 87 -21.81 17.18 -0.41
C ASP A 87 -20.51 16.48 0.08
N LEU A 88 -19.98 15.55 -0.73
CA LEU A 88 -18.73 14.88 -0.42
C LEU A 88 -17.56 15.78 -0.80
N LYS A 89 -16.54 15.85 0.06
CA LYS A 89 -15.30 16.59 -0.25
C LYS A 89 -14.37 15.81 -1.17
N LYS A 90 -14.38 14.47 -1.07
CA LYS A 90 -13.48 13.61 -1.83
C LYS A 90 -14.09 12.24 -2.06
N LEU A 91 -13.85 11.67 -3.23
CA LEU A 91 -14.11 10.27 -3.55
C LEU A 91 -12.99 9.72 -4.43
N VAL A 92 -12.37 8.62 -4.00
CA VAL A 92 -11.34 7.91 -4.75
C VAL A 92 -11.98 6.77 -5.53
N LEU A 93 -11.77 6.77 -6.84
CA LEU A 93 -12.12 5.66 -7.73
C LEU A 93 -10.86 4.85 -8.07
N SER A 94 -11.03 3.55 -8.22
CA SER A 94 -10.00 2.66 -8.75
C SER A 94 -10.48 1.93 -10.00
N ARG A 95 -9.52 1.50 -10.81
CA ARG A 95 -9.72 0.65 -11.98
C ARG A 95 -8.64 -0.41 -12.05
N ARG A 96 -8.91 -1.47 -12.79
CA ARG A 96 -7.95 -2.57 -13.00
C ARG A 96 -7.51 -2.65 -14.46
N LYS A 97 -6.30 -3.17 -14.68
CA LYS A 97 -5.81 -3.54 -16.01
C LYS A 97 -5.52 -5.04 -16.03
N LEU A 98 -6.31 -5.77 -16.81
CA LEU A 98 -6.08 -7.19 -17.04
C LEU A 98 -5.05 -7.36 -18.16
N LEU A 99 -3.99 -8.12 -17.87
CA LEU A 99 -2.97 -8.51 -18.84
C LEU A 99 -3.07 -10.00 -19.07
N MET A 100 -3.34 -10.41 -20.31
CA MET A 100 -3.28 -11.80 -20.69
C MET A 100 -1.85 -12.17 -21.00
N TYR A 101 -1.34 -13.17 -20.29
CA TYR A 101 -0.03 -13.75 -20.53
C TYR A 101 -0.22 -15.18 -21.05
N LEU A 102 0.44 -15.48 -22.16
CA LEU A 102 0.50 -16.81 -22.74
C LEU A 102 1.98 -17.21 -22.75
N ASP A 103 2.31 -18.32 -22.09
CA ASP A 103 3.62 -18.97 -22.19
C ASP A 103 3.74 -19.60 -23.60
N ILE A 104 3.97 -18.77 -24.62
CA ILE A 104 4.11 -19.22 -26.02
C ILE A 104 5.53 -19.72 -26.29
N ASP A 105 6.51 -19.29 -25.49
CA ASP A 105 7.92 -19.61 -25.65
C ASP A 105 8.45 -20.28 -24.37
N SER A 106 8.89 -21.54 -24.50
CA SER A 106 9.44 -22.32 -23.38
C SER A 106 10.69 -21.70 -22.76
N GLN A 107 11.35 -20.76 -23.46
CA GLN A 107 12.52 -20.02 -22.98
C GLN A 107 12.21 -18.64 -22.38
N LYS A 108 10.98 -18.12 -22.50
CA LYS A 108 10.59 -16.79 -21.99
C LYS A 108 9.48 -16.87 -20.93
N LYS A 109 9.61 -17.83 -20.01
CA LYS A 109 8.67 -18.00 -18.90
C LYS A 109 8.72 -16.80 -17.94
N LEU A 110 7.54 -16.35 -17.53
CA LEU A 110 7.40 -15.31 -16.52
C LEU A 110 7.98 -15.80 -15.19
N SER A 111 9.00 -15.08 -14.70
CA SER A 111 9.54 -15.26 -13.35
C SER A 111 9.08 -14.11 -12.47
N LEU A 112 8.19 -14.42 -11.52
CA LEU A 112 7.69 -13.43 -10.56
C LEU A 112 8.75 -13.06 -9.53
N THR A 113 9.71 -13.93 -9.23
CA THR A 113 10.88 -13.61 -8.39
C THR A 113 11.79 -12.57 -9.04
N LYS A 114 12.15 -12.74 -10.32
CA LYS A 114 12.92 -11.74 -11.07
C LYS A 114 12.15 -10.42 -11.21
N SER A 115 10.83 -10.50 -11.40
CA SER A 115 9.97 -9.32 -11.45
C SER A 115 9.94 -8.58 -10.10
N PHE A 116 9.84 -9.31 -8.99
CA PHE A 116 9.88 -8.78 -7.63
C PHE A 116 11.21 -8.09 -7.32
N LEU A 117 12.34 -8.68 -7.70
CA LEU A 117 13.65 -8.07 -7.49
C LEU A 117 13.82 -6.77 -8.28
N LYS A 118 13.43 -6.77 -9.56
CA LYS A 118 13.40 -5.53 -10.37
C LYS A 118 12.44 -4.50 -9.78
N PHE A 119 11.31 -4.93 -9.22
CA PHE A 119 10.38 -4.04 -8.55
C PHE A 119 11.04 -3.40 -7.31
N CYS A 120 11.76 -4.17 -6.50
CA CYS A 120 12.50 -3.65 -5.35
C CYS A 120 13.57 -2.61 -5.76
N GLU A 121 14.32 -2.88 -6.84
CA GLU A 121 15.34 -1.95 -7.35
C GLU A 121 14.75 -0.60 -7.81
N ASN A 122 13.58 -0.64 -8.48
CA ASN A 122 12.94 0.57 -9.00
C ASN A 122 12.20 1.38 -7.92
N TYR A 123 11.88 0.78 -6.78
CA TYR A 123 11.08 1.39 -5.71
C TYR A 123 11.71 1.17 -4.33
N PRO A 124 12.92 1.70 -4.07
CA PRO A 124 13.66 1.47 -2.82
C PRO A 124 12.88 1.91 -1.57
N SER A 125 12.09 2.98 -1.66
CA SER A 125 11.28 3.54 -0.57
C SER A 125 9.98 2.79 -0.29
N ALA A 126 9.63 1.77 -1.09
CA ALA A 126 8.42 0.99 -0.89
C ALA A 126 8.69 -0.22 0.03
N PHE A 127 7.70 -0.57 0.85
CA PHE A 127 7.57 -1.93 1.34
C PHE A 127 7.19 -2.80 0.14
N CYS A 128 8.00 -3.78 -0.22
CA CYS A 128 7.74 -4.68 -1.35
C CYS A 128 7.45 -6.09 -0.83
N TYR A 129 6.49 -6.79 -1.44
CA TYR A 129 6.21 -8.19 -1.11
C TYR A 129 5.89 -9.04 -2.35
N LEU A 130 6.16 -10.34 -2.21
CA LEU A 130 5.75 -11.41 -3.11
C LEU A 130 5.33 -12.61 -2.26
N PHE A 131 4.10 -13.10 -2.42
CA PHE A 131 3.67 -14.31 -1.74
C PHE A 131 2.93 -15.25 -2.66
N GLU A 132 3.01 -16.54 -2.32
CA GLU A 132 2.14 -17.59 -2.86
C GLU A 132 1.41 -18.26 -1.69
N LYS A 133 0.07 -18.23 -1.73
CA LYS A 133 -0.81 -18.85 -0.73
C LYS A 133 -2.16 -19.19 -1.37
N ASN A 134 -2.72 -20.35 -1.01
CA ASN A 134 -4.05 -20.80 -1.50
C ASN A 134 -4.20 -20.75 -3.03
N ASN A 135 -3.15 -21.12 -3.77
CA ASN A 135 -3.07 -21.05 -5.25
C ASN A 135 -3.17 -19.63 -5.83
N GLU A 136 -3.06 -18.59 -5.01
CA GLU A 136 -2.95 -17.21 -5.43
C GLU A 136 -1.52 -16.72 -5.26
N ILE A 137 -1.07 -15.90 -6.21
CA ILE A 137 0.22 -15.22 -6.14
C ILE A 137 -0.05 -13.73 -6.16
N TRP A 138 0.46 -13.02 -5.16
CA TRP A 138 0.36 -11.58 -5.06
C TRP A 138 1.75 -10.98 -4.99
N MET A 139 1.96 -9.92 -5.78
CA MET A 139 3.15 -9.11 -5.76
C MET A 139 2.70 -7.66 -5.71
N GLY A 140 3.31 -6.87 -4.83
CA GLY A 140 2.96 -5.47 -4.70
C GLY A 140 3.91 -4.74 -3.79
N GLY A 141 3.72 -3.43 -3.69
CA GLY A 141 4.40 -2.62 -2.71
C GLY A 141 3.76 -1.27 -2.53
N PHE A 142 4.04 -0.65 -1.38
CA PHE A 142 3.47 0.62 -0.96
C PHE A 142 4.51 1.42 -0.19
N SER A 143 4.54 2.74 -0.45
CA SER A 143 5.41 3.69 0.25
C SER A 143 4.68 4.46 1.37
N GLU A 144 3.41 4.14 1.61
CA GLU A 144 2.58 4.74 2.67
C GLU A 144 2.42 3.75 3.83
N ILE A 145 2.92 4.12 5.00
CA ILE A 145 2.83 3.32 6.22
C ILE A 145 1.67 3.85 7.06
N LEU A 146 0.62 3.04 7.21
CA LEU A 146 -0.54 3.40 8.05
C LEU A 146 -0.14 3.57 9.53
N GLY A 147 0.79 2.74 10.02
CA GLY A 147 1.29 2.82 11.38
C GLY A 147 2.48 1.90 11.63
N LYS A 148 3.44 2.38 12.41
CA LYS A 148 4.57 1.63 12.95
C LYS A 148 4.67 1.92 14.44
N PHE A 149 4.75 0.88 15.27
CA PHE A 149 4.80 1.02 16.71
C PHE A 149 6.08 0.38 17.28
N ASP A 150 6.87 1.17 18.01
CA ASP A 150 8.03 0.68 18.75
C ASP A 150 7.65 0.40 20.20
N LYS A 151 7.66 -0.90 20.56
CA LYS A 151 7.30 -1.38 21.90
C LYS A 151 8.28 -0.98 23.00
N LYS A 152 9.50 -0.54 22.65
CA LYS A 152 10.52 -0.19 23.66
C LYS A 152 10.31 1.20 24.25
N ASN A 153 9.80 2.13 23.44
CA ASN A 153 9.61 3.53 23.80
C ASN A 153 8.17 4.01 23.61
N ASN A 154 7.27 3.11 23.21
CA ASN A 154 5.86 3.38 22.95
C ASN A 154 5.59 4.49 21.91
N ILE A 155 6.49 4.61 20.93
CA ILE A 155 6.35 5.57 19.84
C ILE A 155 5.57 4.94 18.69
N PHE A 156 4.48 5.60 18.31
CA PHE A 156 3.73 5.35 17.10
C PHE A 156 4.12 6.35 16.01
N GLU A 157 4.47 5.85 14.84
CA GLU A 157 4.81 6.63 13.65
C GLU A 157 3.82 6.32 12.53
N THR A 158 3.41 7.36 11.80
CA THR A 158 2.57 7.23 10.60
C THR A 158 2.88 8.38 9.64
N MET A 159 2.27 8.38 8.46
CA MET A 159 2.47 9.39 7.45
C MET A 159 1.16 9.71 6.73
N SER A 160 1.02 10.97 6.31
CA SER A 160 0.03 11.37 5.30
C SER A 160 0.72 11.42 3.95
N VAL A 161 0.12 10.79 2.94
CA VAL A 161 0.59 10.83 1.56
C VAL A 161 -0.59 11.15 0.64
N ALA A 162 -0.54 12.30 -0.03
CA ALA A 162 -1.52 12.75 -1.01
C ALA A 162 -0.92 13.87 -1.86
N GLY A 163 -1.64 14.26 -2.92
CA GLY A 163 -1.05 15.03 -4.02
C GLY A 163 -0.10 14.15 -4.83
N THR A 164 -0.29 14.10 -6.15
CA THR A 164 0.55 13.27 -7.03
C THR A 164 0.82 14.02 -8.31
N LEU A 165 2.10 14.16 -8.66
CA LEU A 165 2.54 14.79 -9.90
C LEU A 165 3.68 14.01 -10.53
N ALA A 166 3.96 14.27 -11.81
CA ALA A 166 5.23 13.87 -12.41
C ALA A 166 6.40 14.58 -11.70
N LEU A 167 7.61 14.01 -11.79
CA LEU A 167 8.78 14.52 -11.06
C LEU A 167 9.13 15.98 -11.41
N ASP A 168 8.96 16.35 -12.67
CA ASP A 168 9.30 17.64 -13.26
C ASP A 168 8.20 18.71 -13.13
N GLU A 169 7.01 18.33 -12.65
CA GLU A 169 5.91 19.26 -12.44
C GLU A 169 6.02 20.00 -11.10
N ALA A 170 5.56 21.26 -11.06
CA ALA A 170 5.53 22.05 -9.85
C ALA A 170 4.23 21.81 -9.07
N TRP A 171 4.31 21.80 -7.74
CA TRP A 171 3.14 21.67 -6.88
C TRP A 171 2.14 22.81 -7.12
N THR A 172 0.86 22.48 -7.23
CA THR A 172 -0.23 23.44 -7.33
C THR A 172 -1.05 23.45 -6.04
N ASP A 173 -1.91 24.45 -5.89
CA ASP A 173 -2.81 24.55 -4.73
C ASP A 173 -3.70 23.31 -4.57
N LYS A 174 -4.09 22.66 -5.68
CA LYS A 174 -4.89 21.43 -5.67
C LYS A 174 -4.21 20.31 -4.90
N GLU A 175 -2.96 19.98 -5.25
CA GLU A 175 -2.23 18.90 -4.58
C GLU A 175 -1.90 19.25 -3.13
N VAL A 176 -1.64 20.53 -2.83
CA VAL A 176 -1.41 21.02 -1.46
C VAL A 176 -2.68 20.89 -0.61
N GLU A 177 -3.86 21.24 -1.15
CA GLU A 177 -5.14 21.08 -0.46
C GLU A 177 -5.49 19.60 -0.24
N GLU A 178 -5.27 18.74 -1.23
CA GLU A 178 -5.44 17.29 -1.11
C GLU A 178 -4.57 16.72 0.02
N GLN A 179 -3.30 17.13 0.09
CA GLN A 179 -2.38 16.72 1.16
C GLN A 179 -2.81 17.26 2.52
N LYS A 180 -3.24 18.53 2.59
CA LYS A 180 -3.70 19.15 3.82
C LYS A 180 -4.89 18.40 4.40
N ALA A 181 -5.85 18.00 3.59
CA ALA A 181 -7.03 17.25 4.04
C ALA A 181 -6.65 15.91 4.70
N VAL A 182 -5.70 15.15 4.13
CA VAL A 182 -5.21 13.90 4.73
C VAL A 182 -4.39 14.17 5.99
N THR A 183 -3.55 15.20 5.98
CA THR A 183 -2.73 15.62 7.13
C THR A 183 -3.61 16.01 8.33
N ASP A 184 -4.60 16.88 8.12
CA ASP A 184 -5.53 17.33 9.14
C ASP A 184 -6.34 16.16 9.72
N TYR A 185 -6.78 15.24 8.85
CA TYR A 185 -7.50 14.03 9.26
C TYR A 185 -6.66 13.18 10.23
N ILE A 186 -5.44 12.81 9.83
CA ILE A 186 -4.54 12.00 10.67
C ILE A 186 -4.21 12.75 11.96
N GLN A 187 -3.92 14.06 11.89
CA GLN A 187 -3.64 14.88 13.06
C GLN A 187 -4.81 14.89 14.06
N SER A 188 -6.05 15.01 13.56
CA SER A 188 -7.25 15.03 14.40
C SER A 188 -7.45 13.72 15.18
N ILE A 189 -7.06 12.58 14.59
CA ILE A 189 -7.12 11.28 15.26
C ILE A 189 -6.03 11.17 16.30
N LEU A 190 -4.77 11.43 15.92
CA LEU A 190 -3.64 11.23 16.83
C LEU A 190 -3.70 12.14 18.07
N ARG A 191 -4.28 13.34 17.96
CA ARG A 191 -4.51 14.24 19.11
C ARG A 191 -5.46 13.68 20.17
N LYS A 192 -6.29 12.67 19.85
CA LYS A 192 -7.13 11.98 20.83
C LYS A 192 -6.32 11.04 21.73
N PHE A 193 -5.14 10.61 21.27
CA PHE A 193 -4.33 9.57 21.91
C PHE A 193 -2.99 10.07 22.46
N SER A 194 -2.54 11.25 22.03
CA SER A 194 -1.27 11.83 22.49
C SER A 194 -1.36 13.35 22.56
N SER A 195 -0.92 13.91 23.70
CA SER A 195 -0.73 15.35 23.87
C SER A 195 0.61 15.84 23.28
N ASN A 196 1.55 14.93 23.03
CA ASN A 196 2.89 15.22 22.51
C ASN A 196 3.06 14.73 21.07
N LEU A 197 2.19 15.23 20.18
CA LEU A 197 2.23 14.90 18.76
C LEU A 197 3.28 15.73 18.04
N LYS A 198 4.27 15.08 17.43
CA LYS A 198 5.25 15.69 16.53
C LYS A 198 4.79 15.53 15.08
N VAL A 199 4.87 16.61 14.32
CA VAL A 199 4.50 16.66 12.90
C VAL A 199 5.67 17.29 12.14
N SER A 200 6.12 16.66 11.06
CA SER A 200 7.19 17.21 10.22
C SER A 200 6.68 18.36 9.34
N SER A 201 7.58 19.07 8.66
CA SER A 201 7.21 19.82 7.46
C SER A 201 6.79 18.85 6.35
N THR A 202 5.96 19.32 5.43
CA THR A 202 5.63 18.58 4.21
C THR A 202 6.85 18.53 3.28
N LYS A 203 7.11 17.36 2.69
CA LYS A 203 8.24 17.10 1.79
C LYS A 203 7.83 16.18 0.65
N ASP A 204 8.66 16.10 -0.38
CA ASP A 204 8.46 15.18 -1.48
C ASP A 204 8.75 13.73 -1.06
N LEU A 205 7.90 12.81 -1.50
CA LEU A 205 8.12 11.37 -1.48
C LEU A 205 8.14 10.87 -2.92
N ILE A 206 9.32 10.49 -3.42
CA ILE A 206 9.49 9.96 -4.77
C ILE A 206 9.08 8.49 -4.80
N SER A 207 8.28 8.13 -5.81
CA SER A 207 7.87 6.75 -6.10
C SER A 207 7.93 6.50 -7.61
N GLY A 208 9.04 5.92 -8.08
CA GLY A 208 9.28 5.73 -9.50
C GLY A 208 9.33 7.05 -10.26
N ASN A 209 8.42 7.23 -11.23
CA ASN A 209 8.34 8.41 -12.09
C ASN A 209 7.36 9.49 -11.60
N ILE A 210 6.84 9.36 -10.38
CA ILE A 210 5.95 10.32 -9.75
C ILE A 210 6.50 10.74 -8.38
N LYS A 211 6.00 11.85 -7.88
CA LYS A 211 6.22 12.32 -6.51
C LYS A 211 4.90 12.58 -5.82
N HIS A 212 4.92 12.42 -4.50
CA HIS A 212 3.82 12.75 -3.60
C HIS A 212 4.22 13.81 -2.59
N LEU A 213 3.26 14.53 -2.03
CA LEU A 213 3.50 15.26 -0.79
C LEU A 213 3.37 14.30 0.39
N LYS A 214 4.27 14.47 1.35
CA LYS A 214 4.37 13.62 2.53
C LYS A 214 4.56 14.46 3.78
N THR A 215 3.80 14.16 4.83
CA THR A 215 4.01 14.68 6.19
C THR A 215 4.13 13.51 7.17
N ASP A 216 5.22 13.44 7.94
CA ASP A 216 5.47 12.42 8.94
C ASP A 216 4.87 12.82 10.31
N PHE A 217 4.36 11.83 11.04
CA PHE A 217 3.83 11.98 12.39
C PHE A 217 4.53 11.03 13.35
N SER A 218 4.80 11.50 14.57
CA SER A 218 5.30 10.70 15.67
C SER A 218 4.58 11.07 16.96
N ALA A 219 4.05 10.07 17.66
CA ALA A 219 3.28 10.25 18.88
C ALA A 219 3.69 9.19 19.91
N GLU A 220 3.88 9.62 21.15
CA GLU A 220 3.92 8.69 22.29
C GLU A 220 2.50 8.29 22.64
N ILE A 221 2.20 6.99 22.64
CA ILE A 221 0.86 6.45 22.87
C ILE A 221 0.90 5.35 23.93
N SER A 222 -0.22 5.11 24.60
CA SER A 222 -0.37 3.89 25.41
C SER A 222 -0.49 2.66 24.49
N PRO A 223 0.23 1.56 24.73
CA PRO A 223 0.19 0.35 23.87
C PRO A 223 -1.23 -0.18 23.61
N GLU A 224 -2.13 -0.04 24.57
CA GLU A 224 -3.52 -0.49 24.53
C GLU A 224 -4.37 0.33 23.54
N SER A 225 -3.90 1.51 23.14
CA SER A 225 -4.57 2.37 22.16
C SER A 225 -4.24 2.02 20.72
N LEU A 226 -3.24 1.16 20.47
CA LEU A 226 -2.73 0.89 19.13
C LEU A 226 -3.82 0.41 18.17
N ASP A 227 -4.60 -0.61 18.55
CA ASP A 227 -5.65 -1.18 17.70
C ASP A 227 -6.74 -0.15 17.39
N LYS A 228 -7.08 0.70 18.37
CA LYS A 228 -8.06 1.77 18.19
C LYS A 228 -7.54 2.85 17.23
N ILE A 229 -6.27 3.24 17.33
CA ILE A 229 -5.63 4.18 16.41
C ILE A 229 -5.66 3.65 14.99
N ILE A 230 -5.26 2.38 14.77
CA ILE A 230 -5.27 1.75 13.44
C ILE A 230 -6.70 1.71 12.87
N THR A 231 -7.69 1.38 13.71
CA THR A 231 -9.11 1.32 13.31
C THR A 231 -9.64 2.70 12.93
N GLU A 232 -9.30 3.76 13.67
CA GLU A 232 -9.74 5.12 13.32
C GLU A 232 -9.02 5.65 12.07
N LEU A 233 -7.74 5.32 11.89
CA LEU A 233 -6.99 5.72 10.70
C LEU A 233 -7.50 5.02 9.44
N HIS A 234 -7.74 3.71 9.49
CA HIS A 234 -8.14 2.92 8.31
C HIS A 234 -9.60 3.15 7.89
N PRO A 235 -9.89 3.27 6.58
CA PRO A 235 -8.98 3.78 5.54
C PRO A 235 -8.76 5.28 5.70
N THR A 236 -7.59 5.82 5.33
CA THR A 236 -7.40 7.28 5.31
C THR A 236 -8.11 7.88 4.09
N PRO A 237 -8.43 9.19 4.08
CA PRO A 237 -8.97 9.86 2.90
C PRO A 237 -8.04 9.80 1.66
N ALA A 238 -6.80 9.33 1.80
CA ALA A 238 -5.91 9.09 0.67
C ALA A 238 -6.46 8.01 -0.29
N VAL A 239 -7.16 6.99 0.25
CA VAL A 239 -7.60 5.81 -0.51
C VAL A 239 -9.12 5.58 -0.54
N CYS A 240 -9.90 6.37 0.17
CA CYS A 240 -11.37 6.25 0.23
C CYS A 240 -12.08 7.55 -0.19
N GLY A 241 -12.93 8.12 0.64
CA GLY A 241 -13.58 9.41 0.46
C GLY A 241 -13.59 10.21 1.75
N PHE A 242 -14.11 11.43 1.68
CA PHE A 242 -14.35 12.26 2.85
C PHE A 242 -15.66 13.04 2.71
N PRO A 243 -16.58 13.00 3.69
CA PRO A 243 -16.60 12.10 4.86
C PRO A 243 -16.52 10.61 4.50
N LYS A 244 -16.19 9.75 5.48
CA LYS A 244 -15.98 8.31 5.26
C LYS A 244 -17.26 7.54 4.94
N GLU A 245 -18.39 8.02 5.45
CA GLU A 245 -19.71 7.38 5.39
C GLU A 245 -20.49 7.75 4.13
#